data_AF-A0A4U3MB11-F1
#
_entry.id   AF-A0A4U3MB11-F1
#
_cell.length_a   1.000
_cell.length_b   1.000
_cell.length_c   1.000
_cell.angle_alpha   90.00
_cell.angle_beta   90.00
_cell.angle_gamma   90.00
#
_symmetry.space_group_name_H-M   'P 1'
#
loop_
_entity.id
_entity.type
_entity.pdbx_description
1 polymer ?
#
loop_
_entity_poly.entity_id
_entity_poly.type
_entity_poly.pdbx_seq_one_letter_code
_entity_poly.pdbx_strand_id
1 'polypeptide(L)'
;MDSHDARALAEGLRRVYDAVAERVTEENAASPLAIKVTGHLGRPIGEVVVVEEKYRLFEHAALQLAADRYLSEHSPGAEWFGVVGSDRRWESLINMITSAMKSGGVLLGRPDYAVASIGPDDTMDVIQLGMVCTHAPDGTPVILAVSNREDYNKFALLTVLATERGAATAVREEIDRLKDALDPLRGQVVSFGFSEHRENELLTFIPRAGLGPEEVVLPEGRLEALEDHVVGIGREADRLREAGQHLRRGLLLYGPPGTGKTHTVRYLIGRRPESTAILMTAEGMSKIDFAVALARRLQPSIVVIEDVDLIAEDRSQFETSPLLFALLDAMDGVTGDADVTFLLTTNRVETLEAALVQRPGRIDLAVEVPPPDAAARDRLIRLYARNRPVEADVAAVVKATEGVTASFIKELLRRVVLTALRRDEHALTDDHFATVLTRMADDGESLTRALLGGAAEPREHRAKPRLEPPKC
;
A
#
# COMPACT_ATOMS: atom_id res chain seq x y z
N MET A 1 49.91 32.99 37.85
CA MET A 1 50.04 33.13 36.40
C MET A 1 49.87 34.60 36.11
N ASP A 2 50.93 35.29 35.71
CA ASP A 2 50.89 36.74 35.48
C ASP A 2 50.00 37.05 34.26
N SER A 3 49.34 38.21 34.25
CA SER A 3 48.42 38.62 33.15
C SER A 3 49.12 38.59 31.79
N HIS A 4 50.43 38.86 31.79
CA HIS A 4 51.31 38.78 30.64
C HIS A 4 51.48 37.33 30.13
N ASP A 5 51.64 36.36 31.01
CA ASP A 5 51.79 34.93 30.65
C ASP A 5 50.49 34.35 30.09
N ALA A 6 49.34 34.75 30.66
CA ALA A 6 48.04 34.35 30.15
C ALA A 6 47.79 34.88 28.72
N ARG A 7 48.23 36.11 28.45
CA ARG A 7 48.11 36.74 27.12
C ARG A 7 49.05 36.11 26.11
N ALA A 8 50.30 35.83 26.50
CA ALA A 8 51.27 35.14 25.66
C ALA A 8 50.83 33.70 25.33
N LEU A 9 50.24 32.99 26.30
CA LEU A 9 49.65 31.67 26.09
C LEU A 9 48.45 31.72 25.15
N ALA A 10 47.55 32.70 25.32
CA ALA A 10 46.40 32.89 24.44
C ALA A 10 46.82 33.24 23.00
N GLU A 11 47.85 34.08 22.82
CA GLU A 11 48.43 34.39 21.51
C GLU A 11 49.18 33.19 20.90
N GLY A 12 49.81 32.36 21.74
CA GLY A 12 50.40 31.09 21.32
C GLY A 12 49.35 30.10 20.84
N LEU A 13 48.28 29.91 21.60
CA LEU A 13 47.13 29.08 21.24
C LEU A 13 46.42 29.60 19.99
N ARG A 14 46.25 30.92 19.87
CA ARG A 14 45.67 31.52 18.66
C ARG A 14 46.56 31.29 17.44
N ARG A 15 47.88 31.46 17.56
CA ARG A 15 48.81 31.15 16.46
C ARG A 15 48.83 29.66 16.09
N VAL A 16 48.73 28.76 17.07
CA VAL A 16 48.59 27.33 16.80
C VAL A 16 47.25 27.03 16.14
N TYR A 17 46.16 27.66 16.59
CA TYR A 17 44.84 27.53 16.00
C TYR A 17 44.81 28.07 14.56
N ASP A 18 45.37 29.26 14.32
CA ASP A 18 45.47 29.91 13.02
C ASP A 18 46.36 29.08 12.08
N ALA A 19 47.50 28.56 12.56
CA ALA A 19 48.38 27.70 11.77
C ALA A 19 47.74 26.33 11.48
N VAL A 20 46.96 25.77 12.41
CA VAL A 20 46.17 24.55 12.18
C VAL A 20 45.02 24.85 11.21
N ALA A 21 44.37 26.01 11.30
CA ALA A 21 43.31 26.42 10.39
C ALA A 21 43.84 26.71 8.97
N GLU A 22 45.00 27.33 8.84
CA GLU A 22 45.73 27.54 7.58
C GLU A 22 46.16 26.21 6.96
N ARG A 23 46.70 25.29 7.76
CA ARG A 23 47.11 23.97 7.28
C ARG A 23 45.92 23.09 6.90
N VAL A 24 44.82 23.17 7.66
CA VAL A 24 43.53 22.58 7.30
C VAL A 24 43.02 23.20 6.00
N THR A 25 43.13 24.51 5.79
CA THR A 25 42.69 25.15 4.52
C THR A 25 43.59 24.86 3.31
N GLU A 26 44.90 24.64 3.49
CA GLU A 26 45.80 24.14 2.44
C GLU A 26 45.55 22.64 2.13
N GLU A 27 45.29 21.80 3.14
CA GLU A 27 44.92 20.38 2.96
C GLU A 27 43.48 20.19 2.45
N ASN A 28 42.57 21.13 2.74
CA ASN A 28 41.20 21.18 2.19
C ASN A 28 41.19 21.20 0.65
N ALA A 29 42.27 21.68 0.02
CA ALA A 29 42.45 21.73 -1.43
C ALA A 29 42.94 20.41 -2.05
N ALA A 30 43.20 19.36 -1.26
CA ALA A 30 43.73 18.08 -1.74
C ALA A 30 42.70 16.95 -1.83
N SER A 31 41.55 17.04 -1.13
CA SER A 31 40.51 16.01 -1.20
C SER A 31 39.75 16.09 -2.54
N PRO A 32 39.79 15.05 -3.40
CA PRO A 32 39.09 15.07 -4.68
C PRO A 32 37.58 15.28 -4.55
N LEU A 33 36.99 14.81 -3.44
CA LEU A 33 35.57 15.02 -3.12
C LEU A 33 35.28 16.49 -2.82
N ALA A 34 36.08 17.10 -1.95
CA ALA A 34 35.89 18.49 -1.57
C ALA A 34 36.09 19.41 -2.78
N ILE A 35 37.14 19.20 -3.58
CA ILE A 35 37.41 19.95 -4.81
C ILE A 35 36.24 19.85 -5.79
N LYS A 36 35.68 18.65 -5.99
CA LYS A 36 34.54 18.45 -6.90
C LYS A 36 33.30 19.22 -6.43
N VAL A 37 33.00 19.19 -5.14
CA VAL A 37 31.83 19.87 -4.56
C VAL A 37 32.02 21.39 -4.54
N THR A 38 33.10 21.89 -3.95
CA THR A 38 33.33 23.35 -3.83
C THR A 38 33.66 23.99 -5.18
N GLY A 39 34.31 23.25 -6.08
CA GLY A 39 34.59 23.69 -7.45
C GLY A 39 33.32 23.89 -8.28
N HIS A 40 32.33 23.02 -8.13
CA HIS A 40 31.03 23.18 -8.79
C HIS A 40 30.20 24.33 -8.19
N LEU A 41 30.15 24.41 -6.85
CA LEU A 41 29.40 25.45 -6.15
C LEU A 41 30.05 26.84 -6.24
N GLY A 42 31.34 26.91 -6.58
CA GLY A 42 32.11 28.16 -6.63
C GLY A 42 32.27 28.84 -5.25
N ARG A 43 32.02 28.12 -4.16
CA ARG A 43 32.05 28.62 -2.78
C ARG A 43 32.69 27.60 -1.83
N PRO A 44 33.39 28.05 -0.77
CA PRO A 44 33.85 27.18 0.30
C PRO A 44 32.68 26.49 1.00
N ILE A 45 32.88 25.26 1.50
CA ILE A 45 31.82 24.47 2.12
C ILE A 45 31.15 25.17 3.32
N GLY A 46 31.88 26.04 4.03
CA GLY A 46 31.35 26.82 5.16
C GLY A 46 30.37 27.93 4.77
N GLU A 47 30.30 28.29 3.49
CA GLU A 47 29.37 29.29 2.93
C GLU A 47 28.15 28.63 2.24
N VAL A 48 28.04 27.30 2.29
CA VAL A 48 27.00 26.54 1.60
C VAL A 48 25.81 26.34 2.52
N VAL A 49 24.61 26.57 1.98
CA VAL A 49 23.33 26.24 2.60
C VAL A 49 23.01 24.77 2.29
N VAL A 50 22.62 24.04 3.33
CA VAL A 50 22.15 22.65 3.21
C VAL A 50 20.66 22.62 3.52
N VAL A 51 19.87 22.15 2.57
CA VAL A 51 18.44 21.89 2.74
C VAL A 51 18.21 20.40 2.62
N GLU A 52 17.49 19.83 3.58
CA GLU A 52 17.19 18.40 3.62
C GLU A 52 15.69 18.16 3.68
N GLU A 53 15.24 17.12 2.99
CA GLU A 53 13.86 16.63 3.03
C GLU A 53 13.81 15.11 3.17
N LYS A 54 12.91 14.65 4.04
CA LYS A 54 12.74 13.24 4.37
C LYS A 54 11.60 12.65 3.55
N TYR A 55 11.89 11.56 2.86
CA TYR A 55 10.93 10.74 2.13
C TYR A 55 10.83 9.37 2.78
N ARG A 56 9.63 8.79 2.79
CA ARG A 56 9.45 7.44 3.31
C ARG A 56 10.12 6.45 2.35
N LEU A 57 10.55 5.30 2.87
CA LEU A 57 11.32 4.35 2.06
C LEU A 57 10.55 3.85 0.82
N PHE A 58 9.22 3.68 0.89
CA PHE A 58 8.41 3.31 -0.27
C PHE A 58 8.28 4.44 -1.31
N GLU A 59 8.61 5.69 -0.97
CA GLU A 59 8.66 6.81 -1.93
C GLU A 59 10.03 6.90 -2.63
N HIS A 60 11.00 6.07 -2.25
CA HIS A 60 12.37 6.18 -2.75
C HIS A 60 12.46 5.96 -4.26
N ALA A 61 11.68 5.02 -4.81
CA ALA A 61 11.59 4.84 -6.26
C ALA A 61 11.03 6.10 -6.97
N ALA A 62 9.99 6.72 -6.41
CA ALA A 62 9.44 7.96 -6.95
C ALA A 62 10.47 9.11 -6.89
N LEU A 63 11.22 9.20 -5.78
CA LEU A 63 12.30 10.17 -5.62
C LEU A 63 13.41 9.96 -6.66
N GLN A 64 13.81 8.72 -6.92
CA GLN A 64 14.80 8.40 -7.94
C GLN A 64 14.33 8.81 -9.33
N LEU A 65 13.10 8.45 -9.72
CA LEU A 65 12.51 8.85 -11.01
C LEU A 65 12.42 10.36 -11.16
N ALA A 66 12.07 11.07 -10.09
CA ALA A 66 12.04 12.53 -10.05
C ALA A 66 13.44 13.13 -10.26
N ALA A 67 14.44 12.62 -9.53
CA ALA A 67 15.82 13.06 -9.67
C ALA A 67 16.35 12.81 -11.08
N ASP A 68 16.10 11.65 -11.67
CA ASP A 68 16.53 11.33 -13.03
C ASP A 68 15.86 12.25 -14.08
N ARG A 69 14.56 12.52 -13.93
CA ARG A 69 13.85 13.49 -14.77
C ARG A 69 14.44 14.89 -14.62
N TYR A 70 14.64 15.35 -13.38
CA TYR A 70 15.22 16.65 -13.09
C TYR A 70 16.60 16.82 -13.73
N LEU A 71 17.48 15.83 -13.57
CA LEU A 71 18.81 15.85 -14.16
C LEU A 71 18.76 15.87 -15.69
N SER A 72 17.83 15.13 -16.31
CA SER A 72 17.65 15.13 -17.76
C SER A 72 17.27 16.51 -18.32
N GLU A 73 16.61 17.35 -17.52
CA GLU A 73 16.15 18.68 -17.92
C GLU A 73 17.17 19.78 -17.60
N HIS A 74 17.76 19.73 -16.40
CA HIS A 74 18.61 20.81 -15.89
C HIS A 74 20.11 20.55 -16.05
N SER A 75 20.55 19.30 -16.21
CA SER A 75 21.97 18.96 -16.36
C SER A 75 22.16 17.65 -17.16
N PRO A 76 21.86 17.66 -18.48
CA PRO A 76 22.00 16.47 -19.32
C PRO A 76 23.43 15.92 -19.30
N GLY A 77 23.57 14.62 -19.01
CA GLY A 77 24.87 13.96 -18.91
C GLY A 77 25.57 14.11 -17.55
N ALA A 78 24.91 14.69 -16.55
CA ALA A 78 25.41 14.67 -15.18
C ALA A 78 25.50 13.23 -14.65
N GLU A 79 26.61 12.91 -13.98
CA GLU A 79 26.86 11.58 -13.42
C GLU A 79 26.88 11.62 -11.89
N TRP A 80 26.17 10.67 -11.29
CA TRP A 80 26.24 10.43 -9.85
C TRP A 80 27.64 9.97 -9.44
N PHE A 81 28.13 10.55 -8.34
CA PHE A 81 29.34 10.13 -7.65
C PHE A 81 29.01 9.82 -6.20
N GLY A 82 29.80 8.94 -5.60
CA GLY A 82 29.63 8.54 -4.21
C GLY A 82 30.88 8.78 -3.39
N VAL A 83 30.89 8.15 -2.23
CA VAL A 83 31.87 8.39 -1.18
C VAL A 83 32.31 7.04 -0.60
N VAL A 84 33.61 6.85 -0.41
CA VAL A 84 34.23 5.62 0.13
C VAL A 84 34.96 5.94 1.44
N GLY A 85 34.62 5.23 2.53
CA GLY A 85 35.19 5.44 3.87
C GLY A 85 34.52 4.58 4.95
N SER A 86 35.01 4.64 6.18
CA SER A 86 34.43 3.94 7.35
C SER A 86 33.19 4.64 7.89
N ASP A 87 32.16 3.87 8.25
CA ASP A 87 30.91 4.26 8.95
C ASP A 87 30.04 5.37 8.30
N ARG A 88 29.67 5.17 7.03
CA ARG A 88 28.92 6.14 6.21
C ARG A 88 27.42 6.26 6.54
N ARG A 89 26.83 5.30 7.26
CA ARG A 89 25.36 5.21 7.42
C ARG A 89 24.80 6.27 8.37
N TRP A 90 25.62 6.77 9.30
CA TRP A 90 25.18 7.66 10.38
C TRP A 90 25.71 9.10 10.26
N GLU A 91 26.68 9.36 9.38
CA GLU A 91 27.26 10.71 9.22
C GLU A 91 26.47 11.57 8.23
N SER A 92 26.16 12.83 8.55
CA SER A 92 25.58 13.79 7.59
C SER A 92 26.51 14.01 6.39
N LEU A 93 25.96 14.37 5.23
CA LEU A 93 26.78 14.60 4.03
C LEU A 93 27.80 15.73 4.23
N ILE A 94 27.44 16.76 5.01
CA ILE A 94 28.37 17.83 5.38
C ILE A 94 29.50 17.31 6.28
N ASN A 95 29.22 16.36 7.18
CA ASN A 95 30.24 15.72 8.00
C ASN A 95 31.15 14.83 7.15
N MET A 96 30.61 14.09 6.18
CA MET A 96 31.43 13.31 5.25
C MET A 96 32.37 14.21 4.43
N ILE A 97 31.87 15.32 3.88
CA ILE A 97 32.69 16.28 3.12
C ILE A 97 33.76 16.90 4.02
N THR A 98 33.39 17.35 5.23
CA THR A 98 34.35 17.97 6.15
C THR A 98 35.33 16.97 6.78
N SER A 99 34.95 15.69 6.91
CA SER A 99 35.83 14.60 7.33
C SER A 99 36.84 14.24 6.22
N ALA A 100 36.40 14.23 4.96
CA ALA A 100 37.26 14.08 3.79
C ALA A 100 38.32 15.18 3.73
N MET A 101 37.95 16.40 4.15
CA MET A 101 38.82 17.56 4.23
C MET A 101 39.83 17.48 5.38
N LYS A 102 39.42 17.01 6.57
CA LYS A 102 40.25 17.01 7.78
C LYS A 102 41.16 15.80 7.96
N SER A 103 40.74 14.63 7.48
CA SER A 103 41.37 13.35 7.86
C SER A 103 41.73 12.45 6.68
N GLY A 104 41.25 12.76 5.47
CA GLY A 104 41.44 11.91 4.28
C GLY A 104 40.79 10.52 4.36
N GLY A 105 40.07 10.20 5.44
CA GLY A 105 39.40 8.90 5.64
C GLY A 105 38.18 8.66 4.75
N VAL A 106 37.80 9.67 3.97
CA VAL A 106 36.63 9.71 3.10
C VAL A 106 37.09 10.12 1.70
N LEU A 107 36.94 9.22 0.74
CA LEU A 107 37.42 9.34 -0.64
C LEU A 107 36.26 9.48 -1.63
N LEU A 108 36.52 10.15 -2.76
CA LEU A 108 35.59 10.18 -3.90
C LEU A 108 35.49 8.76 -4.51
N GLY A 109 34.26 8.32 -4.82
CA GLY A 109 34.02 7.01 -5.43
C GLY A 109 32.75 6.95 -6.26
N ARG A 110 32.23 5.73 -6.43
CA ARG A 110 30.95 5.46 -7.10
C ARG A 110 29.80 5.54 -6.10
N PRO A 111 28.58 5.89 -6.54
CA PRO A 111 27.40 5.85 -5.69
C PRO A 111 27.08 4.41 -5.26
N ASP A 112 26.46 4.29 -4.10
CA ASP A 112 25.88 3.03 -3.62
C ASP A 112 24.43 2.94 -4.10
N TYR A 113 23.99 1.74 -4.49
CA TYR A 113 22.63 1.48 -4.98
C TYR A 113 21.90 0.49 -4.09
N ALA A 114 20.59 0.65 -3.99
CA ALA A 114 19.66 -0.33 -3.47
C ALA A 114 18.63 -0.68 -4.55
N VAL A 115 17.81 -1.70 -4.30
CA VAL A 115 16.72 -2.09 -5.19
C VAL A 115 15.40 -1.68 -4.55
N ALA A 116 14.55 -0.99 -5.31
CA ALA A 116 13.20 -0.63 -4.89
C ALA A 116 12.16 -1.32 -5.79
N SER A 117 11.04 -1.74 -5.20
CA SER A 117 9.91 -2.29 -5.96
C SER A 117 9.10 -1.15 -6.60
N ILE A 118 8.74 -1.30 -7.87
CA ILE A 118 7.88 -0.37 -8.62
C ILE A 118 6.61 -1.02 -9.14
N GLY A 119 6.44 -2.32 -8.87
CA GLY A 119 5.28 -3.12 -9.19
C GLY A 119 5.34 -4.46 -8.46
N PRO A 120 4.38 -5.37 -8.71
CA PRO A 120 4.37 -6.70 -8.11
C PRO A 120 5.57 -7.55 -8.52
N ASP A 121 6.01 -7.42 -9.78
CA ASP A 121 7.10 -8.21 -10.36
C ASP A 121 8.24 -7.33 -10.91
N ASP A 122 8.13 -6.01 -10.74
CA ASP A 122 9.06 -5.02 -11.30
C ASP A 122 9.85 -4.31 -10.20
N THR A 123 11.14 -4.15 -10.42
CA THR A 123 12.05 -3.42 -9.54
C THR A 123 12.94 -2.47 -10.32
N MET A 124 13.49 -1.46 -9.64
CA MET A 124 14.51 -0.58 -10.20
C MET A 124 15.65 -0.35 -9.21
N ASP A 125 16.81 -0.01 -9.74
CA ASP A 125 17.93 0.47 -8.93
C ASP A 125 17.65 1.91 -8.48
N VAL A 126 17.94 2.20 -7.22
CA VAL A 126 17.80 3.53 -6.60
C VAL A 126 19.08 3.90 -5.88
N ILE A 127 19.44 5.18 -5.88
CA ILE A 127 20.64 5.68 -5.20
C ILE A 127 20.45 5.55 -3.69
N GLN A 128 21.23 4.69 -3.05
CA GLN A 128 21.25 4.57 -1.59
C GLN A 128 22.15 5.62 -0.94
N LEU A 129 23.25 5.99 -1.60
CA LEU A 129 24.15 7.07 -1.21
C LEU A 129 24.84 7.61 -2.46
N GLY A 130 24.54 8.85 -2.82
CA GLY A 130 25.14 9.49 -3.98
C GLY A 130 24.92 11.00 -3.99
N MET A 131 25.78 11.67 -4.74
CA MET A 131 25.76 13.10 -5.02
C MET A 131 25.87 13.33 -6.53
N VAL A 132 25.31 14.42 -7.02
CA VAL A 132 25.42 14.82 -8.42
C VAL A 132 25.51 16.34 -8.52
N CYS A 133 26.43 16.82 -9.35
CA CYS A 133 26.54 18.23 -9.69
C CYS A 133 25.42 18.59 -10.67
N THR A 134 24.57 19.55 -10.32
CA THR A 134 23.46 20.00 -11.16
C THR A 134 23.23 21.50 -10.99
N HIS A 135 22.17 22.02 -11.58
CA HIS A 135 21.79 23.43 -11.49
C HIS A 135 20.34 23.53 -11.02
N ALA A 136 20.04 24.59 -10.25
CA ALA A 136 18.68 25.00 -9.97
C ALA A 136 17.98 25.49 -11.26
N PRO A 137 16.64 25.65 -11.26
CA PRO A 137 15.90 26.10 -12.45
C PRO A 137 16.34 27.46 -13.00
N ASP A 138 16.92 28.33 -12.16
CA ASP A 138 17.50 29.63 -12.54
C ASP A 138 18.94 29.53 -13.06
N GLY A 139 19.52 28.33 -13.10
CA GLY A 139 20.89 28.06 -13.52
C GLY A 139 21.93 28.16 -12.40
N THR A 140 21.55 28.44 -11.16
CA THR A 140 22.50 28.48 -10.04
C THR A 140 23.09 27.08 -9.76
N PRO A 141 24.42 26.92 -9.63
CA PRO A 141 25.03 25.63 -9.33
C PRO A 141 24.58 25.09 -7.95
N VAL A 142 24.18 23.82 -7.93
CA VAL A 142 23.79 23.09 -6.71
C VAL A 142 24.35 21.67 -6.73
N ILE A 143 24.47 21.04 -5.57
CA ILE A 143 24.66 19.59 -5.47
C ILE A 143 23.36 18.99 -4.98
N LEU A 144 22.83 18.03 -5.75
CA LEU A 144 21.74 17.17 -5.32
C LEU A 144 22.36 15.90 -4.75
N ALA A 145 21.84 15.41 -3.63
CA ALA A 145 22.30 14.19 -3.01
C ALA A 145 21.14 13.38 -2.45
N VAL A 146 21.25 12.06 -2.53
CA VAL A 146 20.31 11.11 -1.95
C VAL A 146 21.08 10.21 -1.00
N SER A 147 20.53 10.00 0.20
CA SER A 147 21.08 9.05 1.16
C SER A 147 19.98 8.36 1.96
N ASN A 148 20.13 7.07 2.23
CA ASN A 148 19.24 6.36 3.15
C ASN A 148 19.77 6.44 4.58
N ARG A 149 18.86 6.67 5.54
CA ARG A 149 19.16 6.69 6.98
C ARG A 149 18.39 5.61 7.70
N GLU A 150 19.00 5.07 8.76
CA GLU A 150 18.43 4.03 9.60
C GLU A 150 18.22 4.53 11.05
N ASP A 151 17.72 5.75 11.25
CA ASP A 151 17.46 6.29 12.61
C ASP A 151 16.09 5.81 13.14
N TYR A 152 16.01 4.65 13.79
CA TYR A 152 14.79 3.99 14.33
C TYR A 152 13.67 3.68 13.30
N ASN A 153 13.54 4.46 12.23
CA ASN A 153 12.70 4.31 11.06
C ASN A 153 13.56 4.54 9.81
N LYS A 154 13.40 3.70 8.78
CA LYS A 154 14.13 3.84 7.51
C LYS A 154 13.49 4.93 6.65
N PHE A 155 14.30 5.86 6.15
CA PHE A 155 13.86 6.91 5.22
C PHE A 155 14.95 7.24 4.20
N ALA A 156 14.51 7.73 3.04
CA ALA A 156 15.39 8.36 2.07
C ALA A 156 15.48 9.87 2.38
N LEU A 157 16.67 10.43 2.29
CA LEU A 157 16.96 11.83 2.54
C LEU A 157 17.45 12.46 1.25
N LEU A 158 16.68 13.43 0.76
CA LEU A 158 17.12 14.33 -0.30
C LEU A 158 17.86 15.49 0.36
N THR A 159 19.08 15.75 -0.07
CA THR A 159 19.88 16.89 0.39
C THR A 159 20.24 17.75 -0.81
N VAL A 160 19.98 19.04 -0.71
CA VAL A 160 20.39 20.04 -1.69
C VAL A 160 21.41 20.97 -1.03
N LEU A 161 22.64 20.97 -1.57
CA LEU A 161 23.66 21.95 -1.21
C LEU A 161 23.65 23.08 -2.23
N ALA A 162 23.48 24.31 -1.78
CA ALA A 162 23.41 25.49 -2.63
C ALA A 162 24.11 26.69 -1.98
N THR A 163 24.50 27.69 -2.77
CA THR A 163 25.04 28.95 -2.25
C THR A 163 23.96 29.85 -1.65
N GLU A 164 22.71 29.67 -2.08
CA GLU A 164 21.56 30.44 -1.62
C GLU A 164 20.39 29.52 -1.31
N ARG A 165 19.62 29.87 -0.27
CA ARG A 165 18.46 29.07 0.14
C ARG A 165 17.39 29.00 -0.95
N GLY A 166 17.21 30.06 -1.73
CA GLY A 166 16.21 30.11 -2.81
C GLY A 166 16.44 29.03 -3.87
N ALA A 167 17.67 28.87 -4.34
CA ALA A 167 18.06 27.84 -5.30
C ALA A 167 17.78 26.42 -4.76
N ALA A 168 18.12 26.16 -3.50
CA ALA A 168 17.83 24.86 -2.88
C ALA A 168 16.32 24.58 -2.74
N THR A 169 15.53 25.59 -2.40
CA THR A 169 14.06 25.47 -2.32
C THR A 169 13.45 25.20 -3.69
N ALA A 170 13.90 25.88 -4.74
CA ALA A 170 13.40 25.68 -6.09
C ALA A 170 13.66 24.25 -6.61
N VAL A 171 14.86 23.71 -6.38
CA VAL A 171 15.20 22.31 -6.72
C VAL A 171 14.27 21.33 -6.01
N ARG A 172 14.07 21.52 -4.70
CA ARG A 172 13.22 20.66 -3.86
C ARG A 172 11.77 20.66 -4.35
N GLU A 173 11.21 21.84 -4.64
CA GLU A 173 9.84 21.98 -5.13
C GLU A 173 9.64 21.35 -6.52
N GLU A 174 10.65 21.43 -7.39
CA GLU A 174 10.64 20.73 -8.69
C GLU A 174 10.66 19.21 -8.50
N ILE A 175 11.56 18.70 -7.65
CA ILE A 175 11.65 17.27 -7.33
C ILE A 175 10.34 16.75 -6.75
N ASP A 176 9.71 17.46 -5.81
CA ASP A 176 8.42 17.07 -5.25
C ASP A 176 7.33 16.96 -6.34
N ARG A 177 7.28 17.94 -7.25
CA ARG A 177 6.32 17.94 -8.35
C ARG A 177 6.54 16.76 -9.29
N LEU A 178 7.79 16.51 -9.66
CA LEU A 178 8.17 15.38 -10.52
C LEU A 178 7.91 14.04 -9.84
N LYS A 179 8.19 13.92 -8.54
CA LYS A 179 7.91 12.73 -7.72
C LYS A 179 6.43 12.39 -7.76
N ASP A 180 5.57 13.39 -7.57
CA ASP A 180 4.12 13.17 -7.59
C ASP A 180 3.60 12.83 -8.98
N ALA A 181 4.19 13.37 -10.04
CA ALA A 181 3.82 13.07 -11.42
C ALA A 181 4.29 11.67 -11.87
N LEU A 182 5.47 11.24 -11.44
CA LEU A 182 6.15 10.01 -11.87
C LEU A 182 6.02 8.85 -10.86
N ASP A 183 5.19 9.00 -9.83
CA ASP A 183 5.09 8.03 -8.75
C ASP A 183 4.69 6.63 -9.27
N PRO A 184 5.52 5.59 -9.05
CA PRO A 184 5.26 4.24 -9.56
C PRO A 184 4.06 3.57 -8.86
N LEU A 185 3.55 4.12 -7.75
CA LEU A 185 2.32 3.64 -7.12
C LEU A 185 1.06 4.00 -7.94
N ARG A 186 1.16 4.91 -8.91
CA ARG A 186 0.03 5.28 -9.80
C ARG A 186 -0.42 4.06 -10.62
N GLY A 187 -1.71 3.77 -10.58
CA GLY A 187 -2.30 2.62 -11.28
C GLY A 187 -1.96 1.26 -10.67
N GLN A 188 -1.31 1.20 -9.51
CA GLN A 188 -0.97 -0.05 -8.83
C GLN A 188 -2.01 -0.44 -7.77
N VAL A 189 -2.02 -1.71 -7.36
CA VAL A 189 -2.74 -2.17 -6.17
C VAL A 189 -1.72 -2.37 -5.06
N VAL A 190 -1.96 -1.74 -3.92
CA VAL A 190 -1.01 -1.71 -2.80
C VAL A 190 -1.74 -2.01 -1.50
N SER A 191 -1.10 -2.73 -0.58
CA SER A 191 -1.67 -3.06 0.72
C SER A 191 -0.85 -2.47 1.86
N PHE A 192 -1.54 -1.88 2.82
CA PHE A 192 -0.96 -1.44 4.09
C PHE A 192 -0.99 -2.58 5.11
N GLY A 193 0.19 -3.01 5.55
CA GLY A 193 0.34 -4.08 6.55
C GLY A 193 1.73 -4.11 7.16
N PHE A 194 1.92 -4.96 8.17
CA PHE A 194 3.23 -5.25 8.74
C PHE A 194 3.82 -6.46 8.00
N SER A 195 4.96 -6.30 7.31
CA SER A 195 5.71 -7.46 6.81
C SER A 195 6.71 -7.88 7.88
N GLU A 196 6.52 -9.06 8.47
CA GLU A 196 7.51 -9.64 9.40
C GLU A 196 8.85 -9.95 8.73
N HIS A 197 8.90 -9.99 7.39
CA HIS A 197 10.07 -10.43 6.62
C HIS A 197 10.77 -9.29 5.86
N ARG A 198 10.24 -8.07 5.89
CA ARG A 198 10.86 -6.88 5.32
C ARG A 198 10.70 -5.71 6.29
N GLU A 199 11.80 -5.37 6.96
CA GLU A 199 11.92 -4.29 7.94
C GLU A 199 11.03 -3.07 7.62
N ASN A 200 9.94 -2.90 8.36
CA ASN A 200 9.08 -1.69 8.38
C ASN A 200 8.63 -1.15 7.00
N GLU A 201 8.45 -1.99 5.99
CA GLU A 201 7.81 -1.58 4.74
C GLU A 201 6.29 -1.52 4.93
N LEU A 202 5.77 -0.30 5.07
CA LEU A 202 4.34 -0.02 5.27
C LEU A 202 3.43 -0.44 4.11
N LEU A 203 3.99 -0.79 2.95
CA LEU A 203 3.27 -0.90 1.70
C LEU A 203 3.83 -2.05 0.86
N THR A 204 2.97 -2.94 0.39
CA THR A 204 3.32 -4.07 -0.49
C THR A 204 2.49 -4.04 -1.76
N PHE A 205 3.11 -4.28 -2.92
CA PHE A 205 2.41 -4.39 -4.20
C PHE A 205 1.64 -5.70 -4.31
N ILE A 206 0.41 -5.62 -4.83
CA ILE A 206 -0.45 -6.77 -5.06
C ILE A 206 -0.76 -6.83 -6.56
N PRO A 207 -0.68 -8.01 -7.21
CA PRO A 207 -1.13 -8.16 -8.59
C PRO A 207 -2.61 -7.79 -8.74
N ARG A 208 -2.92 -6.96 -9.74
CA ARG A 208 -4.30 -6.63 -10.08
C ARG A 208 -5.02 -7.87 -10.61
N ALA A 209 -6.19 -8.16 -10.07
CA ALA A 209 -6.96 -9.34 -10.47
C ALA A 209 -7.56 -9.15 -11.89
N GLY A 210 -7.29 -10.10 -12.78
CA GLY A 210 -7.87 -10.16 -14.13
C GLY A 210 -9.19 -10.93 -14.16
N LEU A 211 -10.18 -10.51 -13.36
CA LEU A 211 -11.47 -11.21 -13.24
C LEU A 211 -12.48 -10.72 -14.29
N GLY A 212 -13.16 -11.67 -14.94
CA GLY A 212 -14.27 -11.40 -15.86
C GLY A 212 -15.62 -11.21 -15.15
N PRO A 213 -16.61 -10.50 -15.75
CA PRO A 213 -17.95 -10.34 -15.17
C PRO A 213 -18.64 -11.68 -14.84
N GLU A 214 -18.41 -12.70 -15.67
CA GLU A 214 -18.94 -14.06 -15.51
C GLU A 214 -18.39 -14.79 -14.27
N GLU A 215 -17.26 -14.33 -13.73
CA GLU A 215 -16.67 -14.88 -12.51
C GLU A 215 -17.29 -14.27 -11.24
N VAL A 216 -18.10 -13.20 -11.37
CA VAL A 216 -18.78 -12.52 -10.27
C VAL A 216 -20.26 -12.88 -10.27
N VAL A 217 -20.63 -13.86 -9.45
CA VAL A 217 -22.00 -14.36 -9.37
C VAL A 217 -22.78 -13.58 -8.30
N LEU A 218 -23.57 -12.60 -8.75
CA LEU A 218 -24.49 -11.82 -7.91
C LEU A 218 -25.95 -11.97 -8.38
N PRO A 219 -26.94 -11.63 -7.54
CA PRO A 219 -28.32 -11.42 -7.99
C PRO A 219 -28.40 -10.43 -9.15
N GLU A 220 -29.41 -10.61 -9.99
CA GLU A 220 -29.63 -9.81 -11.20
C GLU A 220 -29.63 -8.30 -10.91
N GLY A 221 -28.95 -7.51 -11.75
CA GLY A 221 -28.85 -6.06 -11.64
C GLY A 221 -27.84 -5.54 -10.61
N ARG A 222 -27.37 -6.38 -9.67
CA ARG A 222 -26.45 -5.93 -8.61
C ARG A 222 -25.05 -5.67 -9.14
N LEU A 223 -24.56 -6.47 -10.09
CA LEU A 223 -23.24 -6.26 -10.68
C LEU A 223 -23.22 -5.00 -11.54
N GLU A 224 -24.26 -4.80 -12.34
CA GLU A 224 -24.43 -3.63 -13.21
C GLU A 224 -24.45 -2.34 -12.38
N ALA A 225 -25.22 -2.31 -11.28
CA ALA A 225 -25.25 -1.16 -10.37
C ALA A 225 -23.87 -0.85 -9.76
N LEU A 226 -23.08 -1.89 -9.43
CA LEU A 226 -21.71 -1.71 -8.91
C LEU A 226 -20.76 -1.18 -9.99
N GLU A 227 -20.86 -1.69 -11.22
CA GLU A 227 -20.07 -1.22 -12.34
C GLU A 227 -20.39 0.23 -12.69
N ASP A 228 -21.67 0.60 -12.77
CA ASP A 228 -22.07 1.98 -13.05
C ASP A 228 -21.54 2.95 -12.00
N HIS A 229 -21.60 2.56 -10.71
CA HIS A 229 -21.17 3.39 -9.60
C HIS A 229 -19.64 3.56 -9.52
N VAL A 230 -18.87 2.49 -9.75
CA VAL A 230 -17.41 2.53 -9.59
C VAL A 230 -16.72 2.84 -10.92
N VAL A 231 -17.05 2.09 -11.97
CA VAL A 231 -16.43 2.16 -13.30
C VAL A 231 -17.07 3.26 -14.15
N GLY A 232 -18.40 3.34 -14.17
CA GLY A 232 -19.14 4.32 -14.97
C GLY A 232 -18.81 5.76 -14.56
N ILE A 233 -18.94 6.08 -13.27
CA ILE A 233 -18.57 7.41 -12.73
C ILE A 233 -17.09 7.73 -12.99
N GLY A 234 -16.20 6.74 -12.86
CA GLY A 234 -14.77 6.93 -13.15
C GLY A 234 -14.50 7.32 -14.61
N ARG A 235 -15.23 6.73 -15.57
CA ARG A 235 -15.09 7.07 -16.99
C ARG A 235 -15.59 8.47 -17.33
N GLU A 236 -16.64 8.91 -16.65
CA GLU A 236 -17.26 10.23 -16.88
C GLU A 236 -16.71 11.32 -15.94
N ALA A 237 -15.61 11.04 -15.22
CA ALA A 237 -15.08 11.89 -14.15
C ALA A 237 -14.87 13.35 -14.57
N ASP A 238 -14.28 13.58 -15.75
CA ASP A 238 -14.04 14.94 -16.25
C ASP A 238 -15.34 15.70 -16.52
N ARG A 239 -16.31 15.04 -17.17
CA ARG A 239 -17.62 15.61 -17.48
C ARG A 239 -18.46 15.88 -16.24
N LEU A 240 -18.35 15.03 -15.22
CA LEU A 240 -18.98 15.23 -13.92
C LEU A 240 -18.38 16.43 -13.18
N ARG A 241 -17.04 16.60 -13.19
CA ARG A 241 -16.40 17.79 -12.62
C ARG A 241 -16.83 19.07 -13.35
N GLU A 242 -16.86 19.05 -14.68
CA GLU A 242 -17.35 20.18 -15.48
C GLU A 242 -18.82 20.54 -15.18
N ALA A 243 -19.64 19.52 -14.87
CA ALA A 243 -21.03 19.69 -14.44
C ALA A 243 -21.19 20.06 -12.94
N GLY A 244 -20.08 20.33 -12.23
CA GLY A 244 -20.08 20.70 -10.81
C GLY A 244 -20.48 19.56 -9.87
N GLN A 245 -20.41 18.31 -10.32
CA GLN A 245 -20.71 17.12 -9.51
C GLN A 245 -19.45 16.62 -8.79
N HIS A 246 -19.62 16.11 -7.57
CA HIS A 246 -18.51 15.53 -6.81
C HIS A 246 -18.12 14.14 -7.34
N LEU A 247 -16.84 13.79 -7.22
CA LEU A 247 -16.31 12.49 -7.61
C LEU A 247 -15.97 11.59 -6.43
N ARG A 248 -16.01 12.12 -5.20
CA ARG A 248 -15.94 11.29 -4.00
C ARG A 248 -17.12 10.33 -4.00
N ARG A 249 -16.84 9.05 -3.78
CA ARG A 249 -17.83 7.97 -3.72
C ARG A 249 -17.63 7.10 -2.48
N GLY A 250 -18.71 6.61 -1.91
CA GLY A 250 -18.72 5.56 -0.91
C GLY A 250 -19.60 4.39 -1.34
N LEU A 251 -18.99 3.21 -1.46
CA LEU A 251 -19.64 1.95 -1.75
C LEU A 251 -19.54 1.02 -0.52
N LEU A 252 -20.67 0.50 -0.05
CA LEU A 252 -20.73 -0.52 0.99
C LEU A 252 -21.24 -1.84 0.42
N LEU A 253 -20.44 -2.90 0.53
CA LEU A 253 -20.87 -4.29 0.29
C LEU A 253 -21.18 -4.96 1.63
N TYR A 254 -22.39 -5.46 1.82
CA TYR A 254 -22.78 -6.11 3.08
C TYR A 254 -23.47 -7.46 2.86
N GLY A 255 -23.41 -8.34 3.84
CA GLY A 255 -24.07 -9.65 3.81
C GLY A 255 -23.26 -10.73 4.49
N PRO A 256 -23.76 -11.98 4.58
CA PRO A 256 -23.10 -13.04 5.33
C PRO A 256 -21.64 -13.30 4.90
N PRO A 257 -20.79 -13.88 5.78
CA PRO A 257 -19.45 -14.29 5.39
C PRO A 257 -19.49 -15.35 4.28
N GLY A 258 -18.49 -15.35 3.40
CA GLY A 258 -18.38 -16.36 2.34
C GLY A 258 -19.30 -16.17 1.12
N THR A 259 -20.02 -15.05 1.02
CA THR A 259 -20.92 -14.77 -0.12
C THR A 259 -20.24 -14.12 -1.33
N GLY A 260 -18.99 -13.65 -1.20
CA GLY A 260 -18.19 -13.14 -2.32
C GLY A 260 -17.86 -11.65 -2.28
N LYS A 261 -18.11 -10.93 -1.18
CA LYS A 261 -17.80 -9.48 -1.05
C LYS A 261 -16.37 -9.12 -1.49
N THR A 262 -15.35 -9.70 -0.87
CA THR A 262 -13.92 -9.51 -1.23
C THR A 262 -13.62 -9.88 -2.69
N HIS A 263 -14.30 -10.88 -3.25
CA HIS A 263 -14.13 -11.25 -4.66
C HIS A 263 -14.66 -10.15 -5.59
N THR A 264 -15.83 -9.60 -5.28
CA THR A 264 -16.43 -8.46 -5.98
C THR A 264 -15.56 -7.20 -5.87
N VAL A 265 -14.95 -6.94 -4.72
CA VAL A 265 -13.97 -5.84 -4.54
C VAL A 265 -12.81 -5.97 -5.55
N ARG A 266 -12.19 -7.15 -5.60
CA ARG A 266 -11.07 -7.43 -6.51
C ARG A 266 -11.48 -7.27 -7.97
N TYR A 267 -12.69 -7.69 -8.32
CA TYR A 267 -13.25 -7.45 -9.65
C TYR A 267 -13.34 -5.95 -9.96
N LEU A 268 -13.97 -5.15 -9.09
CA LEU A 268 -14.14 -3.71 -9.31
C LEU A 268 -12.81 -2.97 -9.44
N ILE A 269 -11.80 -3.35 -8.65
CA ILE A 269 -10.42 -2.86 -8.81
C ILE A 269 -9.86 -3.27 -10.18
N GLY A 270 -10.03 -4.53 -10.59
CA GLY A 270 -9.60 -5.04 -11.89
C GLY A 270 -10.21 -4.28 -13.08
N ARG A 271 -11.43 -3.78 -12.93
CA ARG A 271 -12.14 -2.98 -13.96
C ARG A 271 -11.65 -1.53 -14.08
N ARG A 272 -10.77 -1.08 -13.19
CA ARG A 272 -10.20 0.27 -13.15
C ARG A 272 -8.66 0.28 -13.13
N PRO A 273 -8.00 -0.17 -14.22
CA PRO A 273 -6.54 -0.24 -14.29
C PRO A 273 -5.84 1.11 -14.15
N GLU A 274 -6.51 2.21 -14.48
CA GLU A 274 -6.00 3.58 -14.33
C GLU A 274 -5.98 4.06 -12.88
N SER A 275 -6.72 3.39 -11.99
CA SER A 275 -6.83 3.77 -10.58
C SER A 275 -5.79 3.11 -9.71
N THR A 276 -5.22 3.85 -8.76
CA THR A 276 -4.47 3.25 -7.65
C THR A 276 -5.43 2.68 -6.62
N ALA A 277 -5.29 1.41 -6.27
CA ALA A 277 -6.08 0.79 -5.21
C ALA A 277 -5.25 0.59 -3.95
N ILE A 278 -5.73 1.11 -2.83
CA ILE A 278 -5.09 1.01 -1.52
C ILE A 278 -5.93 0.09 -0.64
N LEU A 279 -5.42 -1.10 -0.34
CA LEU A 279 -6.05 -2.08 0.54
C LEU A 279 -5.60 -1.83 1.99
N MET A 280 -6.57 -1.62 2.86
CA MET A 280 -6.36 -1.42 4.29
C MET A 280 -6.68 -2.71 5.03
N THR A 281 -5.68 -3.24 5.73
CA THR A 281 -5.87 -4.31 6.72
C THR A 281 -6.37 -3.72 8.04
N ALA A 282 -6.95 -4.54 8.91
CA ALA A 282 -7.38 -4.12 10.24
C ALA A 282 -6.23 -3.46 11.05
N GLU A 283 -5.01 -4.02 10.98
CA GLU A 283 -3.82 -3.46 11.63
C GLU A 283 -3.38 -2.13 11.01
N GLY A 284 -3.59 -1.99 9.69
CA GLY A 284 -3.33 -0.78 8.93
C GLY A 284 -4.25 0.38 9.26
N MET A 285 -5.40 0.15 9.92
CA MET A 285 -6.42 1.18 10.17
C MET A 285 -5.93 2.35 11.04
N SER A 286 -4.92 2.12 11.89
CA SER A 286 -4.22 3.18 12.63
C SER A 286 -3.60 4.25 11.71
N LYS A 287 -3.43 3.97 10.42
CA LYS A 287 -2.84 4.86 9.40
C LYS A 287 -3.84 5.36 8.37
N ILE A 288 -5.14 5.35 8.68
CA ILE A 288 -6.19 5.71 7.72
C ILE A 288 -6.01 7.12 7.14
N ASP A 289 -5.67 8.11 7.96
CA ASP A 289 -5.42 9.49 7.48
C ASP A 289 -4.28 9.53 6.46
N PHE A 290 -3.23 8.74 6.69
CA PHE A 290 -2.13 8.63 5.75
C PHE A 290 -2.55 7.95 4.45
N ALA A 291 -3.29 6.84 4.54
CA ALA A 291 -3.78 6.12 3.37
C ALA A 291 -4.70 7.01 2.50
N VAL A 292 -5.57 7.80 3.12
CA VAL A 292 -6.44 8.76 2.43
C VAL A 292 -5.64 9.91 1.81
N ALA A 293 -4.63 10.45 2.51
CA ALA A 293 -3.74 11.46 1.94
C ALA A 293 -2.98 10.91 0.72
N LEU A 294 -2.50 9.67 0.80
CA LEU A 294 -1.84 8.98 -0.30
C LEU A 294 -2.81 8.75 -1.48
N ALA A 295 -4.04 8.30 -1.21
CA ALA A 295 -5.09 8.13 -2.21
C ALA A 295 -5.38 9.44 -2.96
N ARG A 296 -5.49 10.56 -2.23
CA ARG A 296 -5.66 11.90 -2.81
C ARG A 296 -4.48 12.31 -3.69
N ARG A 297 -3.25 11.96 -3.33
CA ARG A 297 -2.07 12.27 -4.15
C ARG A 297 -2.03 11.42 -5.42
N LEU A 298 -2.43 10.15 -5.31
CA LEU A 298 -2.38 9.15 -6.39
C LEU A 298 -3.68 9.04 -7.19
N GLN A 299 -4.53 10.07 -7.18
CA GLN A 299 -5.78 10.08 -7.93
C GLN A 299 -5.57 9.77 -9.43
N PRO A 300 -6.51 9.05 -10.06
CA PRO A 300 -7.74 8.54 -9.46
C PRO A 300 -7.48 7.29 -8.57
N SER A 301 -8.22 7.13 -7.48
CA SER A 301 -7.91 6.09 -6.50
C SER A 301 -9.13 5.39 -5.87
N ILE A 302 -8.89 4.19 -5.35
CA ILE A 302 -9.84 3.37 -4.61
C ILE A 302 -9.22 3.03 -3.26
N VAL A 303 -9.85 3.42 -2.16
CA VAL A 303 -9.47 3.01 -0.81
C VAL A 303 -10.40 1.89 -0.37
N VAL A 304 -9.84 0.72 -0.09
CA VAL A 304 -10.58 -0.47 0.27
C VAL A 304 -10.40 -0.76 1.75
N ILE A 305 -11.51 -0.92 2.46
CA ILE A 305 -11.52 -1.33 3.86
C ILE A 305 -12.42 -2.56 3.98
N GLU A 306 -11.80 -3.71 4.18
CA GLU A 306 -12.55 -4.97 4.33
C GLU A 306 -12.92 -5.24 5.80
N ASP A 307 -14.06 -5.91 5.99
CA ASP A 307 -14.57 -6.35 7.29
C ASP A 307 -14.61 -5.23 8.33
N VAL A 308 -15.22 -4.09 7.97
CA VAL A 308 -15.34 -2.91 8.84
C VAL A 308 -16.13 -3.18 10.13
N ASP A 309 -16.86 -4.30 10.22
CA ASP A 309 -17.44 -4.79 11.47
C ASP A 309 -16.38 -5.14 12.52
N LEU A 310 -15.21 -5.63 12.13
CA LEU A 310 -14.13 -5.98 13.06
C LEU A 310 -13.61 -4.76 13.83
N ILE A 311 -13.53 -3.61 13.17
CA ILE A 311 -13.14 -2.35 13.83
C ILE A 311 -14.32 -1.71 14.58
N ALA A 312 -15.56 -2.04 14.22
CA ALA A 312 -16.75 -1.47 14.87
C ALA A 312 -17.10 -2.16 16.21
N GLU A 313 -16.61 -3.39 16.42
CA GLU A 313 -16.86 -4.21 17.61
C GLU A 313 -15.98 -3.89 18.83
N ASP A 314 -14.91 -3.09 18.66
CA ASP A 314 -14.05 -2.61 19.76
C ASP A 314 -14.74 -1.49 20.58
N ARG A 315 -15.94 -1.79 21.09
CA ARG A 315 -16.78 -0.91 21.90
C ARG A 315 -16.31 -0.96 23.36
N SER A 316 -15.15 -0.37 23.64
CA SER A 316 -14.77 -0.05 25.02
C SER A 316 -15.15 1.41 25.33
N GLN A 317 -16.23 1.58 26.10
CA GLN A 317 -16.71 2.85 26.68
C GLN A 317 -17.37 3.91 25.77
N PHE A 318 -17.23 3.88 24.45
CA PHE A 318 -17.84 4.86 23.52
C PHE A 318 -19.01 4.29 22.70
N GLU A 319 -19.95 5.14 22.26
CA GLU A 319 -21.08 4.75 21.36
C GLU A 319 -20.61 4.30 19.96
N THR A 320 -19.38 4.64 19.56
CA THR A 320 -18.76 4.25 18.29
C THR A 320 -17.27 3.97 18.51
N SER A 321 -16.74 2.93 17.86
CA SER A 321 -15.30 2.60 17.93
C SER A 321 -14.44 3.78 17.43
N PRO A 322 -13.34 4.13 18.13
CA PRO A 322 -12.43 5.19 17.69
C PRO A 322 -11.88 5.00 16.27
N LEU A 323 -11.62 3.76 15.85
CA LEU A 323 -11.12 3.45 14.51
C LEU A 323 -12.19 3.65 13.43
N LEU A 324 -13.44 3.30 13.73
CA LEU A 324 -14.56 3.55 12.82
C LEU A 324 -14.82 5.06 12.71
N PHE A 325 -14.74 5.80 13.81
CA PHE A 325 -14.86 7.26 13.79
C PHE A 325 -13.75 7.90 12.95
N ALA A 326 -12.49 7.49 13.12
CA ALA A 326 -11.37 7.96 12.33
C ALA A 326 -11.54 7.66 10.83
N LEU A 327 -12.07 6.48 10.47
CA LEU A 327 -12.40 6.17 9.08
C LEU A 327 -13.44 7.15 8.50
N LEU A 328 -14.54 7.37 9.22
CA LEU A 328 -15.60 8.26 8.77
C LEU A 328 -15.12 9.73 8.70
N ASP A 329 -14.28 10.16 9.64
CA ASP A 329 -13.63 11.48 9.61
C ASP A 329 -12.69 11.63 8.42
N ALA A 330 -11.85 10.63 8.16
CA ALA A 330 -10.93 10.64 7.02
C ALA A 330 -11.71 10.68 5.69
N MET A 331 -12.83 9.96 5.59
CA MET A 331 -13.74 10.04 4.45
C MET A 331 -14.31 11.46 4.28
N ASP A 332 -14.65 12.15 5.38
CA ASP A 332 -15.20 13.51 5.36
C ASP A 332 -14.18 14.58 5.02
N GLY A 333 -12.90 14.35 5.37
CA GLY A 333 -11.78 15.20 5.00
C GLY A 333 -11.46 15.20 3.51
N VAL A 334 -12.02 14.28 2.74
CA VAL A 334 -11.86 14.24 1.28
C VAL A 334 -12.82 15.22 0.62
N THR A 335 -12.25 16.27 0.05
CA THR A 335 -12.98 17.29 -0.72
C THR A 335 -13.74 16.67 -1.90
N GLY A 336 -14.90 17.24 -2.24
CA GLY A 336 -15.81 16.66 -3.23
C GLY A 336 -15.26 16.59 -4.66
N ASP A 337 -14.25 17.39 -4.99
CA ASP A 337 -13.54 17.38 -6.28
C ASP A 337 -12.56 16.21 -6.43
N ALA A 338 -12.22 15.52 -5.33
CA ALA A 338 -11.28 14.42 -5.37
C ALA A 338 -11.91 13.14 -5.95
N ASP A 339 -11.25 12.55 -6.95
CA ASP A 339 -11.54 11.26 -7.55
C ASP A 339 -11.05 10.11 -6.65
N VAL A 340 -11.74 9.94 -5.52
CA VAL A 340 -11.48 8.89 -4.53
C VAL A 340 -12.76 8.09 -4.30
N THR A 341 -12.67 6.77 -4.50
CA THR A 341 -13.75 5.83 -4.18
C THR A 341 -13.41 5.07 -2.90
N PHE A 342 -14.24 5.17 -1.89
CA PHE A 342 -14.16 4.32 -0.70
C PHE A 342 -15.00 3.07 -0.92
N LEU A 343 -14.39 1.89 -0.80
CA LEU A 343 -15.07 0.61 -0.90
C LEU A 343 -14.95 -0.10 0.46
N LEU A 344 -16.09 -0.27 1.11
CA LEU A 344 -16.20 -0.88 2.43
C LEU A 344 -16.89 -2.25 2.30
N THR A 345 -16.45 -3.24 3.07
CA THR A 345 -17.17 -4.51 3.22
C THR A 345 -17.55 -4.80 4.67
N THR A 346 -18.70 -5.42 4.89
CA THR A 346 -19.11 -5.85 6.24
C THR A 346 -19.91 -7.15 6.25
N ASN A 347 -19.75 -7.93 7.32
CA ASN A 347 -20.60 -9.08 7.60
C ASN A 347 -21.81 -8.76 8.51
N ARG A 348 -21.80 -7.60 9.17
CA ARG A 348 -22.76 -7.17 10.19
C ARG A 348 -23.16 -5.71 9.98
N VAL A 349 -24.10 -5.50 9.05
CA VAL A 349 -24.52 -4.14 8.64
C VAL A 349 -25.15 -3.36 9.78
N GLU A 350 -25.85 -4.04 10.68
CA GLU A 350 -26.49 -3.49 11.88
C GLU A 350 -25.48 -2.81 12.83
N THR A 351 -24.23 -3.27 12.83
CA THR A 351 -23.17 -2.68 13.65
C THR A 351 -22.72 -1.32 13.11
N LEU A 352 -22.83 -1.12 11.79
CA LEU A 352 -22.38 0.10 11.09
C LEU A 352 -23.51 1.10 10.87
N GLU A 353 -24.75 0.64 10.73
CA GLU A 353 -25.92 1.46 10.43
C GLU A 353 -26.04 2.65 11.40
N ALA A 354 -25.85 2.41 12.70
CA ALA A 354 -25.91 3.46 13.71
C ALA A 354 -24.90 4.59 13.47
N ALA A 355 -23.68 4.26 13.02
CA ALA A 355 -22.62 5.23 12.75
C ALA A 355 -22.83 5.95 11.40
N LEU A 356 -23.34 5.25 10.39
CA LEU A 356 -23.62 5.80 9.06
C LEU A 356 -24.84 6.72 9.06
N VAL A 357 -25.88 6.42 9.83
CA VAL A 357 -27.09 7.28 9.94
C VAL A 357 -26.76 8.65 10.53
N GLN A 358 -25.83 8.70 11.49
CA GLN A 358 -25.34 9.95 12.09
C GLN A 358 -24.58 10.83 11.07
N ARG A 359 -24.21 10.26 9.92
CA ARG A 359 -23.34 10.85 8.93
C ARG A 359 -23.89 10.56 7.51
N PRO A 360 -24.92 11.29 7.06
CA PRO A 360 -25.46 11.11 5.70
C PRO A 360 -24.46 11.55 4.62
N GLY A 361 -24.49 10.91 3.44
CA GLY A 361 -23.64 11.27 2.29
C GLY A 361 -22.21 10.73 2.30
N ARG A 362 -21.91 9.73 3.14
CA ARG A 362 -20.61 9.01 3.15
C ARG A 362 -20.65 7.72 2.35
N ILE A 363 -21.83 7.12 2.26
CA ILE A 363 -22.13 5.95 1.44
C ILE A 363 -23.21 6.39 0.46
N ASP A 364 -22.89 6.33 -0.82
CA ASP A 364 -23.78 6.68 -1.92
C ASP A 364 -24.54 5.44 -2.42
N LEU A 365 -23.89 4.28 -2.32
CA LEU A 365 -24.45 3.00 -2.72
C LEU A 365 -24.13 1.92 -1.68
N ALA A 366 -25.18 1.26 -1.17
CA ALA A 366 -25.06 0.06 -0.35
C ALA A 366 -25.67 -1.12 -1.11
N VAL A 367 -24.89 -2.18 -1.33
CA VAL A 367 -25.30 -3.38 -2.06
C VAL A 367 -25.16 -4.61 -1.17
N GLU A 368 -26.26 -5.30 -0.96
CA GLU A 368 -26.24 -6.60 -0.30
C GLU A 368 -25.60 -7.66 -1.21
N VAL A 369 -24.83 -8.57 -0.63
CA VAL A 369 -24.28 -9.79 -1.25
C VAL A 369 -24.82 -10.99 -0.45
N PRO A 370 -25.98 -11.55 -0.86
CA PRO A 370 -26.70 -12.54 -0.08
C PRO A 370 -26.13 -13.94 -0.38
N PRO A 371 -26.54 -14.98 0.38
CA PRO A 371 -26.30 -16.35 -0.02
C PRO A 371 -26.84 -16.63 -1.43
N PRO A 372 -26.16 -17.44 -2.24
CA PRO A 372 -26.55 -17.70 -3.62
C PRO A 372 -27.90 -18.45 -3.70
N ASP A 373 -28.80 -17.93 -4.52
CA ASP A 373 -30.02 -18.64 -4.91
C ASP A 373 -29.72 -19.88 -5.79
N ALA A 374 -30.75 -20.62 -6.20
CA ALA A 374 -30.57 -21.84 -6.99
C ALA A 374 -29.85 -21.58 -8.33
N ALA A 375 -30.16 -20.48 -9.01
CA ALA A 375 -29.54 -20.12 -10.28
C ALA A 375 -28.07 -19.71 -10.08
N ALA A 376 -27.78 -18.93 -9.03
CA ALA A 376 -26.44 -18.56 -8.64
C ALA A 376 -25.60 -19.79 -8.26
N ARG A 377 -26.16 -20.77 -7.53
CA ARG A 377 -25.46 -22.03 -7.21
C ARG A 377 -25.14 -22.84 -8.46
N ASP A 378 -26.06 -22.98 -9.41
CA ASP A 378 -25.78 -23.62 -10.71
C ASP A 378 -24.61 -22.93 -11.43
N ARG A 379 -24.65 -21.60 -11.53
CA ARG A 379 -23.57 -20.81 -12.15
C ARG A 379 -22.23 -21.02 -11.42
N LEU A 380 -22.21 -21.00 -10.09
CA LEU A 380 -21.00 -21.23 -9.29
C LEU A 380 -20.44 -22.64 -9.51
N ILE A 381 -21.29 -23.67 -9.55
CA ILE A 381 -20.87 -25.05 -9.83
C ILE A 381 -20.20 -25.12 -11.21
N ARG A 382 -20.83 -24.56 -12.25
CA ARG A 382 -20.27 -24.52 -13.61
C ARG A 382 -18.98 -23.71 -13.69
N LEU A 383 -18.94 -22.55 -13.02
CA LEU A 383 -17.78 -21.66 -12.98
C LEU A 383 -16.54 -22.36 -12.39
N TYR A 384 -16.71 -23.05 -11.27
CA TYR A 384 -15.60 -23.75 -10.61
C TYR A 384 -15.28 -25.11 -11.26
N ALA A 385 -16.21 -25.68 -12.02
CA ALA A 385 -15.98 -26.86 -12.84
C ALA A 385 -15.47 -26.58 -14.26
N ARG A 386 -15.34 -25.30 -14.69
CA ARG A 386 -15.11 -24.89 -16.09
C ARG A 386 -13.99 -25.60 -16.86
N ASN A 387 -12.99 -26.12 -16.16
CA ASN A 387 -11.85 -26.82 -16.75
C ASN A 387 -12.04 -28.35 -16.84
N ARG A 388 -13.24 -28.85 -16.54
CA ARG A 388 -13.57 -30.29 -16.51
C ARG A 388 -15.00 -30.54 -17.00
N PRO A 389 -15.26 -31.64 -17.72
CA PRO A 389 -16.61 -32.08 -18.04
C PRO A 389 -17.39 -32.38 -16.77
N VAL A 390 -18.64 -31.94 -16.72
CA VAL A 390 -19.59 -32.27 -15.65
C VAL A 390 -20.61 -33.25 -16.23
N GLU A 391 -20.54 -34.50 -15.80
CA GLU A 391 -21.48 -35.58 -16.18
C GLU A 391 -22.53 -35.85 -15.09
N ALA A 392 -22.42 -35.15 -13.95
CA ALA A 392 -23.38 -35.20 -12.85
C ALA A 392 -24.68 -34.45 -13.17
N ASP A 393 -25.77 -34.85 -12.51
CA ASP A 393 -27.02 -34.08 -12.46
C ASP A 393 -26.82 -32.82 -11.59
N VAL A 394 -26.44 -31.72 -12.24
CA VAL A 394 -26.24 -30.43 -11.57
C VAL A 394 -27.51 -29.95 -10.85
N ALA A 395 -28.71 -30.28 -11.35
CA ALA A 395 -29.95 -29.88 -10.70
C ALA A 395 -30.11 -30.57 -9.33
N ALA A 396 -29.73 -31.84 -9.23
CA ALA A 396 -29.69 -32.56 -7.96
C ALA A 396 -28.66 -31.94 -6.99
N VAL A 397 -27.48 -31.55 -7.47
CA VAL A 397 -26.45 -30.88 -6.65
C VAL A 397 -26.93 -29.50 -6.16
N VAL A 398 -27.58 -28.71 -7.01
CA VAL A 398 -28.15 -27.39 -6.65
C VAL A 398 -29.21 -27.52 -5.55
N LYS A 399 -30.03 -28.56 -5.62
CA LYS A 399 -31.02 -28.88 -4.58
C LYS A 399 -30.36 -29.31 -3.28
N ALA A 400 -29.34 -30.18 -3.35
CA ALA A 400 -28.60 -30.65 -2.17
C ALA A 400 -27.79 -29.55 -1.47
N THR A 401 -27.55 -28.43 -2.15
CA THR A 401 -26.76 -27.29 -1.64
C THR A 401 -27.62 -26.08 -1.29
N GLU A 402 -28.91 -26.28 -0.98
CA GLU A 402 -29.78 -25.18 -0.57
C GLU A 402 -29.26 -24.45 0.69
N GLY A 403 -29.28 -23.12 0.65
CA GLY A 403 -28.90 -22.26 1.78
C GLY A 403 -27.40 -22.14 2.05
N VAL A 404 -26.53 -22.83 1.29
CA VAL A 404 -25.07 -22.72 1.47
C VAL A 404 -24.50 -21.46 0.80
N THR A 405 -23.35 -21.00 1.27
CA THR A 405 -22.64 -19.82 0.73
C THR A 405 -21.84 -20.13 -0.55
N ALA A 406 -21.34 -19.09 -1.23
CA ALA A 406 -20.46 -19.26 -2.38
C ALA A 406 -19.12 -19.93 -2.02
N SER A 407 -18.57 -19.65 -0.83
CA SER A 407 -17.36 -20.32 -0.33
C SER A 407 -17.57 -21.81 -0.12
N PHE A 408 -18.75 -22.23 0.34
CA PHE A 408 -19.08 -23.64 0.47
C PHE A 408 -19.09 -24.34 -0.90
N ILE A 409 -19.73 -23.76 -1.92
CA ILE A 409 -19.75 -24.31 -3.28
C ILE A 409 -18.33 -24.41 -3.86
N LYS A 410 -17.50 -23.39 -3.65
CA LYS A 410 -16.10 -23.40 -4.09
C LYS A 410 -15.32 -24.57 -3.49
N GLU A 411 -15.47 -24.80 -2.18
CA GLU A 411 -14.80 -25.90 -1.48
C GLU A 411 -15.36 -27.28 -1.86
N LEU A 412 -16.68 -27.39 -2.04
CA LEU A 412 -17.33 -28.59 -2.57
C LEU A 412 -16.69 -28.98 -3.91
N LEU A 413 -16.61 -28.05 -4.87
CA LEU A 413 -16.04 -28.35 -6.19
C LEU A 413 -14.56 -28.71 -6.10
N ARG A 414 -13.78 -28.04 -5.25
CA ARG A 414 -12.37 -28.40 -5.01
C ARG A 414 -12.23 -29.85 -4.54
N ARG A 415 -13.06 -30.30 -3.59
CA ARG A 415 -13.03 -31.67 -3.06
C ARG A 415 -13.53 -32.70 -4.06
N VAL A 416 -14.54 -32.36 -4.86
CA VAL A 416 -15.05 -33.19 -5.96
C VAL A 416 -13.97 -33.42 -7.00
N VAL A 417 -13.28 -32.37 -7.44
CA VAL A 417 -12.15 -32.46 -8.36
C VAL A 417 -11.02 -33.32 -7.78
N LEU A 418 -10.68 -33.14 -6.49
CA LEU A 418 -9.66 -33.96 -5.83
C LEU A 418 -10.06 -35.44 -5.77
N THR A 419 -11.35 -35.73 -5.58
CA THR A 419 -11.86 -37.11 -5.54
C THR A 419 -11.76 -37.76 -6.91
N ALA A 420 -12.15 -37.04 -7.97
CA ALA A 420 -12.00 -37.50 -9.35
C ALA A 420 -10.53 -37.76 -9.71
N LEU A 421 -9.63 -36.83 -9.38
CA LEU A 421 -8.18 -36.98 -9.59
C LEU A 421 -7.60 -38.22 -8.91
N ARG A 422 -8.04 -38.53 -7.68
CA ARG A 422 -7.57 -39.72 -6.94
C ARG A 422 -8.02 -41.04 -7.57
N ARG A 423 -9.04 -40.99 -8.41
CA ARG A 423 -9.56 -42.14 -9.17
C ARG A 423 -9.10 -42.15 -10.62
N ASP A 424 -8.22 -41.22 -10.99
CA ASP A 424 -7.75 -41.02 -12.37
C ASP A 424 -8.89 -40.68 -13.35
N GLU A 425 -9.93 -40.00 -12.86
CA GLU A 425 -11.11 -39.62 -13.63
C GLU A 425 -11.07 -38.13 -14.02
N HIS A 426 -11.35 -37.86 -15.30
CA HIS A 426 -11.40 -36.49 -15.83
C HIS A 426 -12.75 -35.82 -15.59
N ALA A 427 -13.85 -36.55 -15.83
CA ALA A 427 -15.21 -36.05 -15.66
C ALA A 427 -15.65 -36.01 -14.18
N LEU A 428 -16.52 -35.05 -13.84
CA LEU A 428 -17.14 -34.94 -12.53
C LEU A 428 -18.50 -35.64 -12.56
N THR A 429 -18.60 -36.77 -11.88
CA THR A 429 -19.76 -37.67 -11.87
C THR A 429 -20.59 -37.51 -10.60
N ASP A 430 -21.83 -38.02 -10.60
CA ASP A 430 -22.72 -38.00 -9.43
C ASP A 430 -22.09 -38.65 -8.19
N ASP A 431 -21.34 -39.73 -8.36
CA ASP A 431 -20.67 -40.43 -7.25
C ASP A 431 -19.64 -39.54 -6.54
N HIS A 432 -18.91 -38.71 -7.29
CA HIS A 432 -17.97 -37.76 -6.70
C HIS A 432 -18.69 -36.70 -5.86
N PHE A 433 -19.78 -36.12 -6.37
CA PHE A 433 -20.56 -35.13 -5.63
C PHE A 433 -21.22 -35.74 -4.40
N ALA A 434 -21.84 -36.92 -4.53
CA ALA A 434 -22.48 -37.63 -3.42
C ALA A 434 -21.45 -37.96 -2.32
N THR A 435 -20.30 -38.52 -2.68
CA THR A 435 -19.22 -38.86 -1.74
C THR A 435 -18.76 -37.64 -0.94
N VAL A 436 -18.57 -36.50 -1.61
CA VAL A 436 -18.09 -35.28 -0.95
C VAL A 436 -19.17 -34.63 -0.10
N LEU A 437 -20.41 -34.54 -0.59
CA LEU A 437 -21.53 -33.98 0.16
C LEU A 437 -21.81 -34.77 1.43
N THR A 438 -21.78 -36.11 1.38
CA THR A 438 -21.92 -36.96 2.57
C THR A 438 -20.82 -36.67 3.59
N ARG A 439 -19.55 -36.59 3.16
CA ARG A 439 -18.44 -36.27 4.07
C ARG A 439 -18.54 -34.88 4.70
N MET A 440 -18.92 -33.88 3.91
CA MET A 440 -19.14 -32.52 4.41
C MET A 440 -20.32 -32.46 5.38
N ALA A 441 -21.28 -33.38 5.26
CA ALA A 441 -22.43 -33.55 6.14
C ALA A 441 -22.15 -34.38 7.41
N ASP A 442 -20.97 -35.01 7.54
CA ASP A 442 -20.60 -35.76 8.74
C ASP A 442 -20.33 -34.84 9.94
N ASP A 443 -20.72 -35.29 11.15
CA ASP A 443 -20.60 -34.53 12.41
C ASP A 443 -19.15 -34.14 12.76
N GLY A 444 -18.18 -34.95 12.32
CA GLY A 444 -16.74 -34.67 12.47
C GLY A 444 -16.27 -33.45 11.69
N GLU A 445 -17.04 -32.99 10.70
CA GLU A 445 -16.77 -31.77 9.93
C GLU A 445 -17.70 -30.61 10.31
N SER A 446 -18.46 -30.70 11.41
CA SER A 446 -19.42 -29.65 11.83
C SER A 446 -18.80 -28.26 11.96
N LEU A 447 -17.60 -28.14 12.55
CA LEU A 447 -16.87 -26.88 12.63
C LEU A 447 -16.45 -26.37 11.25
N THR A 448 -15.89 -27.26 10.41
CA THR A 448 -15.48 -26.92 9.03
C THR A 448 -16.68 -26.47 8.20
N ARG A 449 -17.83 -27.13 8.33
CA ARG A 449 -19.09 -26.77 7.66
C ARG A 449 -19.59 -25.40 8.10
N ALA A 450 -19.55 -25.12 9.40
CA ALA A 450 -19.92 -23.80 9.93
C ALA A 450 -18.99 -22.70 9.40
N LEU A 451 -17.67 -22.94 9.39
CA LEU A 451 -16.68 -21.99 8.89
C LEU A 451 -16.82 -21.72 7.37
N LEU A 452 -17.30 -22.71 6.62
CA LEU A 452 -17.53 -22.57 5.18
C LEU A 452 -18.91 -21.98 4.84
N GLY A 453 -19.79 -21.76 5.82
CA GLY A 453 -21.15 -21.27 5.61
C GLY A 453 -22.11 -22.33 5.07
N GLY A 454 -21.97 -23.59 5.50
CA GLY A 454 -22.97 -24.62 5.21
C GLY A 454 -24.28 -24.39 5.97
N ALA A 455 -25.39 -24.91 5.43
CA ALA A 455 -26.71 -24.78 6.06
C ALA A 455 -26.72 -25.45 7.44
N ALA A 456 -27.31 -24.79 8.43
CA ALA A 456 -27.57 -25.39 9.73
C ALA A 456 -28.69 -26.43 9.56
N GLU A 457 -28.46 -27.68 9.96
CA GLU A 457 -29.59 -28.61 10.10
C GLU A 457 -30.54 -28.08 11.19
N PRO A 458 -31.86 -28.08 10.96
CA PRO A 458 -32.80 -27.83 12.03
C PRO A 458 -32.55 -28.87 13.13
N ARG A 459 -32.17 -28.42 14.33
CA ARG A 459 -32.04 -29.28 15.51
C ARG A 459 -33.42 -29.83 15.86
N GLU A 460 -33.83 -30.93 15.23
CA GLU A 460 -34.87 -31.76 15.80
C GLU A 460 -34.37 -32.29 17.14
N HIS A 461 -35.06 -31.91 18.21
CA HIS A 461 -34.87 -32.44 19.53
C HIS A 461 -35.03 -33.98 19.47
N ARG A 462 -33.92 -34.72 19.36
CA ARG A 462 -33.90 -36.15 19.68
C ARG A 462 -34.14 -36.28 21.19
N ALA A 463 -35.40 -36.35 21.58
CA ALA A 463 -35.79 -36.79 22.91
C ALA A 463 -35.15 -38.16 23.17
N LYS A 464 -34.29 -38.24 24.18
CA LYS A 464 -33.70 -39.52 24.61
C LYS A 464 -34.83 -40.50 24.94
N PRO A 465 -34.78 -41.76 24.49
CA PRO A 465 -35.73 -42.77 24.95
C PRO A 465 -35.49 -42.99 26.45
N ARG A 466 -36.50 -42.71 27.26
CA ARG A 466 -36.53 -43.17 28.65
C ARG A 466 -36.72 -44.69 28.61
N LEU A 467 -35.67 -45.42 28.97
CA LEU A 467 -35.78 -46.83 29.33
C LEU A 467 -36.52 -46.90 30.68
N GLU A 468 -37.75 -47.40 30.67
CA GLU A 468 -38.42 -47.84 31.89
C GLU A 468 -37.67 -49.06 32.45
N PRO A 469 -37.48 -49.16 33.78
CA PRO A 469 -36.88 -50.34 34.38
C PRO A 469 -37.82 -51.55 34.25
N PRO A 470 -37.28 -52.78 34.12
CA PRO A 470 -38.11 -53.97 34.00
C PRO A 470 -38.90 -54.19 35.29
N LYS A 471 -40.18 -54.55 35.12
CA LYS A 471 -41.05 -54.99 36.22
C LYS A 471 -40.49 -56.28 36.83
N CYS A 472 -40.11 -56.22 38.10
CA CYS A 472 -40.32 -57.27 39.10
C CYS A 472 -40.23 -56.65 40.50
#